data_AF-A0A1N7J9W0-F1
#
_entry.id   AF-A0A1N7J9W0-F1
#
_cell.length_a   1.000
_cell.length_b   1.000
_cell.length_c   1.000
_cell.angle_alpha   90.00
_cell.angle_beta   90.00
_cell.angle_gamma   90.00
#
_symmetry.space_group_name_H-M   'P 1'
#
loop_
_entity.id
_entity.type
_entity.pdbx_description
1 polymer ?
#
loop_
_entity_poly.entity_id
_entity_poly.type
_entity_poly.pdbx_seq_one_letter_code
_entity_poly.pdbx_strand_id
1 'polypeptide(L)' 'MQLNLLAAEGYAQRIGADELRIMHPSNQELVNYYSRYGYKYVKGTMGLDDVHEQKPHYLYKRL' A
#
# COMPACT_ATOMS: atom_id res chain seq x y z
N MET A 1 6.08 14.88 6.91
CA MET A 1 5.85 14.60 5.48
C MET A 1 4.38 14.29 5.21
N GLN A 2 3.46 15.19 5.60
CA GLN A 2 2.01 15.00 5.42
C GLN A 2 1.52 15.56 4.06
N LEU A 3 2.17 16.63 3.58
CA LEU A 3 1.84 17.28 2.31
C LEU A 3 1.99 16.33 1.11
N ASN A 4 3.03 15.49 1.09
CA ASN A 4 3.26 14.55 0.00
C ASN A 4 2.16 13.49 -0.10
N LEU A 5 1.62 13.04 1.05
CA LEU A 5 0.52 12.07 1.08
C LEU A 5 -0.78 12.69 0.57
N LEU A 6 -1.09 13.90 1.03
CA LEU A 6 -2.26 14.66 0.55
C LEU A 6 -2.18 14.96 -0.94
N ALA A 7 -0.98 15.29 -1.46
CA ALA A 7 -0.78 15.50 -2.89
C ALA A 7 -1.03 14.23 -3.72
N ALA A 8 -0.55 13.08 -3.24
CA ALA A 8 -0.81 11.80 -3.89
C ALA A 8 -2.31 11.44 -3.88
N GLU A 9 -2.99 11.65 -2.76
CA GLU A 9 -4.43 11.44 -2.62
C GLU A 9 -5.23 12.36 -3.55
N GLY A 10 -4.92 13.66 -3.57
CA GLY A 10 -5.58 14.63 -4.44
C GLY A 10 -5.35 14.35 -5.93
N TYR A 11 -4.13 13.92 -6.30
CA TYR A 11 -3.86 13.51 -7.68
C TYR A 11 -4.64 12.26 -8.06
N ALA A 12 -4.69 11.26 -7.18
CA ALA A 12 -5.39 10.02 -7.42
C ALA A 12 -6.92 10.21 -7.53
N GLN A 13 -7.51 11.05 -6.68
CA GLN A 13 -8.92 11.44 -6.80
C GLN A 13 -9.20 12.17 -8.12
N ARG A 14 -8.30 13.05 -8.56
CA ARG A 14 -8.43 13.78 -9.83
C ARG A 14 -8.49 12.86 -11.06
N ILE A 15 -7.76 11.74 -11.03
CA ILE A 15 -7.78 10.75 -12.13
C ILE A 15 -8.87 9.68 -11.97
N GLY A 16 -9.72 9.79 -10.93
CA GLY A 16 -10.79 8.84 -10.66
C GLY A 16 -10.30 7.50 -10.14
N ALA A 17 -9.16 7.46 -9.44
CA ALA A 17 -8.69 6.23 -8.82
C ALA A 17 -9.51 5.89 -7.57
N ASP A 18 -9.85 4.62 -7.40
CA ASP A 18 -10.58 4.12 -6.22
C ASP A 18 -9.66 3.89 -5.00
N GLU A 19 -8.36 3.70 -5.25
CA GLU A 19 -7.39 3.37 -4.21
C GLU A 19 -5.95 3.77 -4.55
N LEU A 20 -5.17 4.03 -3.50
CA LEU A 20 -3.72 4.14 -3.54
C LEU A 20 -3.08 2.88 -3.00
N ARG A 21 -2.06 2.37 -3.69
CA ARG A 21 -1.26 1.23 -3.24
C ARG A 21 0.23 1.56 -3.17
N ILE A 22 0.87 1.11 -2.09
CA ILE A 22 2.33 1.12 -1.93
C ILE A 22 2.78 -0.33 -2.01
N MET A 23 3.47 -0.66 -3.10
CA MET A 23 3.91 -2.02 -3.40
C MET A 23 5.20 -2.37 -2.66
N HIS A 24 5.30 -3.60 -2.18
CA HIS A 24 6.50 -4.18 -1.56
C HIS A 24 7.17 -3.26 -0.53
N PRO A 25 6.46 -2.85 0.55
CA PRO A 25 7.08 -2.08 1.61
C PRO A 25 8.34 -2.79 2.12
N SER A 26 9.43 -2.04 2.22
CA SER A 26 10.78 -2.56 2.45
C SER A 26 11.01 -3.05 3.88
N ASN A 27 10.25 -2.53 4.86
CA ASN A 27 10.36 -2.92 6.26
C ASN A 27 9.05 -2.68 7.02
N GLN A 28 8.99 -3.21 8.25
CA GLN A 28 7.82 -3.08 9.13
C GLN A 28 7.61 -1.65 9.64
N GLU A 29 8.67 -0.84 9.75
CA GLU A 29 8.56 0.55 10.18
C GLU A 29 7.75 1.38 9.17
N LEU A 30 7.98 1.17 7.88
CA LEU A 30 7.24 1.81 6.79
C LEU A 30 5.77 1.37 6.83
N VAL A 31 5.52 0.07 7.01
CA VAL A 31 4.15 -0.45 7.21
C VAL A 31 3.46 0.27 8.36
N ASN A 32 4.13 0.39 9.51
CA ASN A 32 3.57 1.04 10.69
C ASN A 32 3.35 2.54 10.47
N TYR A 33 4.26 3.21 9.77
CA TYR A 33 4.16 4.63 9.44
C TYR A 33 2.91 4.90 8.60
N TYR A 34 2.75 4.22 7.46
CA TYR A 34 1.61 4.43 6.57
C TYR A 34 0.30 3.94 7.16
N SER A 35 0.32 2.92 8.04
CA SER A 35 -0.88 2.47 8.74
C SER A 35 -1.50 3.57 9.62
N ARG A 36 -0.69 4.47 10.20
CA ARG A 36 -1.19 5.63 10.95
C ARG A 36 -1.95 6.64 10.09
N TYR A 37 -1.74 6.62 8.77
CA TYR A 37 -2.41 7.48 7.79
C TYR A 37 -3.60 6.78 7.10
N GLY A 38 -4.05 5.64 7.64
CA GLY A 38 -5.24 4.92 7.17
C GLY A 38 -4.96 3.86 6.09
N TYR A 39 -3.70 3.59 5.77
CA TYR A 39 -3.35 2.46 4.90
C TYR A 39 -3.54 1.14 5.63
N LYS A 40 -3.96 0.11 4.90
CA LYS A 40 -4.11 -1.26 5.39
C LYS A 40 -3.06 -2.13 4.72
N TYR A 41 -2.34 -2.92 5.53
CA TYR A 41 -1.31 -3.81 5.02
C TYR A 41 -1.88 -5.17 4.62
N VAL A 42 -1.62 -5.59 3.39
CA VAL A 42 -1.90 -6.92 2.86
C VAL A 42 -0.57 -7.67 2.80
N LYS A 43 -0.41 -8.65 3.69
CA LYS A 43 0.73 -9.56 3.65
C LYS A 43 0.48 -10.59 2.55
N GLY A 44 1.44 -10.74 1.63
CA GLY A 44 1.44 -11.84 0.69
C GLY A 44 1.48 -13.16 1.46
N THR A 45 0.49 -14.01 1.26
CA THR A 45 0.56 -15.38 1.77
C THR A 45 1.48 -16.15 0.83
N MET A 46 2.65 -16.53 1.32
CA MET A 46 3.46 -17.57 0.70
C MET A 46 2.73 -18.89 0.95
N GLY A 47 1.77 -19.22 0.08
CA GLY A 47 1.19 -20.56 0.02
C GLY A 47 2.31 -21.52 -0.38
N LEU A 48 2.41 -22.66 0.29
CA LEU A 48 3.45 -23.67 0.06
C LEU A 48 3.40 -24.28 -1.36
N ASP A 49 2.42 -23.90 -2.18
CA ASP A 49 2.13 -24.54 -3.48
C ASP A 49 2.64 -23.76 -4.70
N ASP A 50 3.08 -22.49 -4.57
CA ASP A 50 3.51 -21.69 -5.73
C ASP A 50 4.81 -20.92 -5.48
N VAL A 51 5.95 -21.60 -5.68
CA VAL A 51 7.30 -21.00 -5.60
C VAL A 51 7.53 -19.94 -6.71
N HIS A 52 6.65 -19.89 -7.72
CA HIS A 52 6.73 -18.99 -8.86
C HIS A 52 5.82 -17.74 -8.77
N GLU A 53 4.85 -17.71 -7.85
CA GLU A 53 4.00 -16.54 -7.61
C GLU A 53 4.25 -15.99 -6.21
N GLN A 54 5.27 -15.13 -6.08
CA GLN A 54 5.37 -14.25 -4.93
C GLN A 54 4.15 -13.32 -4.94
N LYS A 55 3.10 -13.67 -4.20
CA LYS A 55 1.93 -12.81 -4.05
C LYS A 55 2.42 -11.47 -3.49
N PRO A 56 2.24 -10.35 -4.21
CA PRO A 56 2.83 -9.08 -3.80
C PRO A 56 2.22 -8.66 -2.47
N HIS A 57 3.06 -8.32 -1.49
CA HIS A 57 2.62 -7.63 -0.28
C HIS A 57 2.57 -6.13 -0.53
N TYR A 58 1.51 -5.47 -0.07
CA TYR A 58 1.30 -4.05 -0.33
C TYR A 58 0.49 -3.38 0.77
N LEU A 59 0.62 -2.07 0.90
CA LEU A 59 -0.27 -1.22 1.67
C LEU A 59 -1.30 -0.62 0.72
N TYR A 60 -2.57 -0.54 1.11
CA TYR A 60 -3.59 0.15 0.32
C TYR A 60 -4.44 1.09 1.16
N LYS A 61 -4.94 2.16 0.54
CA LYS A 61 -5.91 3.09 1.12
C LYS A 61 -6.98 3.39 0.06
N ARG A 62 -8.25 3.22 0.44
CA ARG A 62 -9.38 3.66 -0.40
C ARG A 62 -9.54 5.18 -0.30
N LEU A 63 -9.81 5.81 -1.43
CA LEU A 63 -9.89 7.27 -1.59
C LEU A 63 -11.31 7.82 -1.47
#